data_AF-A0A6A4ZVQ5-F1
#
_entry.id   AF-A0A6A4ZVQ5-F1
#
_cell.length_a   1.000
_cell.length_b   1.000
_cell.length_c   1.000
_cell.angle_alpha   90.00
_cell.angle_beta   90.00
_cell.angle_gamma   90.00
#
_symmetry.space_group_name_H-M   'P 1'
#
loop_
_entity.id
_entity.type
_entity.pdbx_description
1 polymer ?
#
loop_
_entity_poly.entity_id
_entity_poly.type
_entity_poly.pdbx_seq_one_letter_code
_entity_poly.pdbx_strand_id
1 'polypeptide(L)'
;MHLPPQHARGGELFADLVKDSFISLDATASPKAQWFQQQLDHFTTEAPLHFLQRYYVDDTYWGNHDGNPIILTPKNDLSTENLRFLTVEQALADLNHFIHAYTTELTTKGNPWIAVGGSYPGALSAWFRIAYPNATVAAISSSGVVNPIYNFHGFDEQVAESVGAECADALRSITSAYEGEIAAGRGHQVKALLGAQALSDPDFFYMLADAAAMAVQYGTKDKLCGPMLAAVKANVSLTHLAF
;
A
#
# COMPACT_ATOMS: atom_id res chain seq x y z
N MET A 1 13.25 -14.58 -15.53
CA MET A 1 12.75 -13.21 -15.35
C MET A 1 13.22 -12.39 -16.57
N HIS A 2 12.35 -12.22 -17.58
CA HIS A 2 12.71 -11.45 -18.78
C HIS A 2 12.62 -9.96 -18.44
N LEU A 3 13.73 -9.26 -18.64
CA LEU A 3 13.82 -7.83 -18.41
C LEU A 3 12.94 -7.09 -19.44
N PRO A 4 12.32 -5.95 -19.07
CA PRO A 4 11.52 -5.16 -20.01
C PRO A 4 12.38 -4.70 -21.21
N PRO A 5 11.76 -4.54 -22.39
CA PRO A 5 12.46 -4.24 -23.63
C PRO A 5 13.25 -2.92 -23.55
N GLN A 6 14.34 -2.82 -24.31
CA GLN A 6 15.33 -1.74 -24.18
C GLN A 6 14.77 -0.32 -24.36
N HIS A 7 13.63 -0.14 -25.04
CA HIS A 7 12.97 1.17 -25.15
C HIS A 7 12.28 1.64 -23.86
N ALA A 8 12.03 0.74 -22.90
CA ALA A 8 11.52 1.09 -21.57
C ALA A 8 12.64 1.41 -20.56
N ARG A 9 13.90 1.16 -20.93
CA ARG A 9 15.08 1.48 -20.10
C ARG A 9 15.64 2.83 -20.52
N GLY A 10 15.27 3.88 -19.79
CA GLY A 10 15.78 5.23 -20.00
C GLY A 10 14.85 6.19 -20.74
N GLY A 11 13.58 5.82 -20.93
CA GLY A 11 12.55 6.79 -21.30
C GLY A 11 12.29 7.75 -20.14
N GLU A 12 12.29 9.06 -20.41
CA GLU A 12 12.07 10.14 -19.44
C GLU A 12 10.84 9.87 -18.53
N LEU A 13 9.82 9.19 -19.06
CA LEU A 13 8.63 8.75 -18.33
C LEU A 13 8.93 7.94 -17.04
N PHE A 14 9.92 7.03 -17.05
CA PHE A 14 10.25 6.22 -15.87
C PHE A 14 11.13 6.99 -14.88
N ALA A 15 11.96 7.92 -15.37
CA ALA A 15 12.75 8.79 -14.52
C ALA A 15 11.88 9.83 -13.80
N ASP A 16 10.83 10.33 -14.46
CA ASP A 16 9.88 11.28 -13.89
C ASP A 16 8.88 10.59 -12.94
N LEU A 17 8.50 9.34 -13.20
CA LEU A 17 7.67 8.53 -12.29
C LEU A 17 8.36 8.16 -10.96
N VAL A 18 9.70 8.24 -10.90
CA VAL A 18 10.49 7.71 -9.77
C VAL A 18 11.25 8.81 -9.02
N LYS A 19 11.47 9.99 -9.63
CA LYS A 19 12.33 11.03 -9.04
C LYS A 19 11.79 11.70 -7.79
N ASP A 20 10.48 11.76 -7.62
CA ASP A 20 9.87 12.29 -6.40
C ASP A 20 9.16 11.16 -5.66
N SER A 21 9.62 10.92 -4.44
CA SER A 21 9.13 9.87 -3.57
C SER A 21 7.66 10.15 -3.25
N PHE A 22 6.79 9.20 -3.61
CA PHE A 22 5.35 9.37 -3.73
C PHE A 22 4.98 10.32 -4.88
N ILE A 23 3.88 10.01 -5.58
CA ILE A 23 3.26 10.91 -6.54
C ILE A 23 3.03 12.26 -5.83
N SER A 24 3.97 13.20 -5.96
CA SER A 24 3.72 14.61 -5.69
C SER A 24 2.92 15.07 -6.88
N LEU A 25 1.60 14.94 -6.79
CA LEU A 25 0.72 15.77 -7.60
C LEU A 25 1.10 17.19 -7.25
N ASP A 26 1.84 17.85 -8.15
CA ASP A 26 2.09 19.27 -8.06
C ASP A 26 0.76 19.97 -7.74
N ALA A 27 0.77 20.96 -6.85
CA ALA A 27 -0.44 21.56 -6.27
C ALA A 27 -1.25 22.41 -7.26
N THR A 28 -1.16 22.10 -8.56
CA THR A 28 -2.10 22.53 -9.59
C THR A 28 -3.40 21.75 -9.39
N ALA A 29 -4.44 22.46 -8.94
CA ALA A 29 -5.82 22.01 -8.70
C ALA A 29 -6.05 20.48 -8.78
N SER A 30 -6.06 19.81 -7.62
CA SER A 30 -6.39 18.39 -7.55
C SER A 30 -7.66 18.09 -8.35
N PRO A 31 -7.69 16.98 -9.13
CA PRO A 31 -8.83 16.64 -9.95
C PRO A 31 -10.11 16.61 -9.11
N LYS A 32 -11.21 17.13 -9.67
CA LYS A 32 -12.48 17.17 -8.96
C LYS A 32 -13.03 15.76 -8.80
N ALA A 33 -13.58 15.48 -7.62
CA ALA A 33 -14.27 14.22 -7.38
C ALA A 33 -15.50 14.10 -8.30
N GLN A 34 -15.62 12.96 -8.96
CA GLN A 34 -16.76 12.56 -9.77
C GLN A 34 -17.38 11.29 -9.18
N TRP A 35 -18.59 10.97 -9.62
CA TRP A 35 -19.36 9.84 -9.09
C TRP A 35 -19.91 9.01 -10.23
N PHE A 36 -19.59 7.72 -10.21
CA PHE A 36 -20.08 6.71 -11.13
C PHE A 36 -21.16 5.89 -10.44
N GLN A 37 -22.28 5.68 -11.12
CA GLN A 37 -23.35 4.83 -10.59
C GLN A 37 -22.96 3.36 -10.80
N GLN A 38 -22.43 2.76 -9.75
CA GLN A 38 -21.89 1.40 -9.74
C GLN A 38 -22.94 0.40 -9.25
N GLN A 39 -22.91 -0.81 -9.78
CA GLN A 39 -23.72 -1.93 -9.29
C GLN A 39 -23.14 -2.44 -7.96
N LEU A 40 -23.99 -2.67 -6.96
CA LEU A 40 -23.57 -3.10 -5.63
C LEU A 40 -23.03 -4.54 -5.61
N ASP A 41 -23.61 -5.41 -6.44
CA ASP A 41 -23.24 -6.81 -6.52
C ASP A 41 -23.25 -7.29 -7.97
N HIS A 42 -22.07 -7.51 -8.55
CA HIS A 42 -21.91 -7.98 -9.94
C HIS A 42 -22.23 -9.46 -10.15
N PHE A 43 -22.45 -10.21 -9.07
CA PHE A 43 -22.62 -11.66 -9.11
C PHE A 43 -24.03 -12.11 -8.69
N THR A 44 -24.93 -11.18 -8.40
CA THR A 44 -26.34 -11.48 -8.12
C THR A 44 -27.17 -11.64 -9.39
N THR A 45 -28.24 -12.44 -9.30
CA THR A 45 -29.30 -12.52 -10.31
C THR A 45 -30.51 -11.66 -9.97
N GLU A 46 -30.51 -11.01 -8.81
CA GLU A 46 -31.59 -10.13 -8.36
C GLU A 46 -31.53 -8.76 -9.05
N ALA A 47 -32.55 -7.92 -8.80
CA ALA A 47 -32.57 -6.57 -9.33
C ALA A 47 -31.33 -5.77 -8.83
N PRO A 48 -30.59 -5.11 -9.74
CA PRO A 48 -29.33 -4.47 -9.38
C PRO A 48 -29.58 -3.29 -8.45
N LEU A 49 -29.07 -3.41 -7.22
CA LEU A 49 -28.85 -2.28 -6.33
C LEU A 49 -27.62 -1.50 -6.79
N HIS A 50 -27.60 -0.20 -6.53
CA HIS A 50 -26.52 0.67 -6.97
C HIS A 50 -25.97 1.52 -5.83
N PHE A 51 -24.71 1.91 -5.96
CA PHE A 51 -24.06 2.89 -5.11
C PHE A 51 -23.27 3.90 -5.95
N LEU A 52 -22.90 5.02 -5.35
CA LEU A 52 -22.05 6.02 -6.02
C LEU A 52 -20.58 5.71 -5.72
N GLN A 53 -19.87 5.18 -6.71
CA GLN A 53 -18.43 4.98 -6.67
C GLN A 53 -17.74 6.31 -7.01
N ARG A 54 -16.90 6.81 -6.11
CA ARG A 54 -16.12 8.02 -6.37
C ARG A 54 -14.94 7.72 -7.28
N TYR A 55 -14.67 8.60 -8.24
CA TYR A 55 -13.47 8.56 -9.08
C TYR A 55 -12.93 9.98 -9.34
N TYR A 56 -11.75 10.05 -9.92
CA TYR A 56 -11.05 11.29 -10.26
C TYR A 56 -10.54 11.18 -11.69
N VAL A 57 -10.58 12.30 -12.41
CA VAL A 57 -10.07 12.40 -13.78
C VAL A 57 -9.13 13.58 -13.82
N ASP A 58 -7.89 13.32 -14.22
CA ASP A 58 -6.91 14.34 -14.54
C ASP A 58 -6.64 14.27 -16.05
N ASP A 59 -7.15 15.26 -16.78
CA ASP A 59 -7.00 15.40 -18.22
C ASP A 59 -5.97 16.49 -18.59
N THR A 60 -5.18 16.96 -17.62
CA THR A 60 -4.22 18.06 -17.81
C THR A 60 -3.26 17.82 -18.97
N TYR A 61 -2.83 16.56 -19.15
CA TYR A 61 -1.92 16.13 -20.22
C TYR A 61 -2.64 15.40 -21.36
N TRP A 62 -3.98 15.37 -21.33
CA TRP A 62 -4.79 14.67 -22.30
C TRP A 62 -4.90 15.49 -23.59
N GLY A 63 -4.10 15.15 -24.60
CA GLY A 63 -4.07 15.87 -25.87
C GLY A 63 -5.26 15.65 -26.81
N ASN A 64 -6.40 15.11 -26.33
CA ASN A 64 -7.61 14.82 -27.11
C ASN A 64 -7.38 13.98 -28.40
N HIS A 65 -6.42 13.07 -28.37
CA HIS A 65 -6.14 12.10 -29.43
C HIS A 65 -6.07 10.69 -28.85
N ASP A 66 -6.31 9.67 -29.68
CA ASP A 66 -6.24 8.27 -29.26
C ASP A 66 -4.82 7.93 -28.73
N GLY A 67 -4.72 7.22 -27.60
CA GLY A 67 -3.47 6.62 -27.11
C GLY A 67 -3.07 6.86 -25.65
N ASN A 68 -3.86 7.56 -24.84
CA ASN A 68 -3.46 7.95 -23.46
C ASN A 68 -4.17 7.09 -22.36
N PRO A 69 -3.48 6.73 -21.25
CA PRO A 69 -4.03 5.87 -20.19
C PRO A 69 -4.82 6.62 -19.10
N ILE A 70 -5.72 5.93 -18.38
CA ILE A 70 -6.57 6.45 -17.29
C ILE A 70 -6.36 5.63 -16.01
N ILE A 71 -6.33 6.26 -14.82
CA ILE A 71 -5.99 5.67 -13.50
C ILE A 71 -7.17 5.76 -12.51
N LEU A 72 -7.42 4.73 -11.68
CA LEU A 72 -8.60 4.62 -10.78
C LEU A 72 -8.25 4.31 -9.31
N THR A 73 -9.02 4.84 -8.34
CA THR A 73 -8.89 4.56 -6.87
C THR A 73 -10.26 4.52 -6.12
N PRO A 74 -10.51 3.59 -5.16
CA PRO A 74 -11.83 3.43 -4.48
C PRO A 74 -11.99 4.03 -3.05
N LYS A 75 -13.24 4.30 -2.56
CA LYS A 75 -13.56 4.66 -1.13
C LYS A 75 -15.04 4.55 -0.60
N ASN A 76 -15.18 4.14 0.69
CA ASN A 76 -16.08 4.55 1.83
C ASN A 76 -17.56 4.10 2.04
N ASP A 77 -17.76 2.93 2.69
CA ASP A 77 -18.74 2.62 3.78
C ASP A 77 -18.30 1.28 4.44
N LEU A 78 -18.38 1.12 5.77
CA LEU A 78 -17.75 0.02 6.54
C LEU A 78 -18.68 -0.73 7.52
N SER A 79 -20.00 -0.67 7.36
CA SER A 79 -20.91 -1.44 8.22
C SER A 79 -20.80 -2.96 7.96
N THR A 80 -20.86 -3.80 8.99
CA THR A 80 -20.66 -5.27 8.87
C THR A 80 -21.60 -5.94 7.86
N GLU A 81 -22.85 -5.47 7.77
CA GLU A 81 -23.81 -5.96 6.77
C GLU A 81 -23.37 -5.64 5.33
N ASN A 82 -22.79 -4.46 5.12
CA ASN A 82 -22.28 -4.01 3.82
C ASN A 82 -20.91 -4.61 3.48
N LEU A 83 -20.12 -5.03 4.47
CA LEU A 83 -18.80 -5.66 4.25
C LEU A 83 -18.87 -7.00 3.49
N ARG A 84 -20.05 -7.64 3.37
CA ARG A 84 -20.21 -8.85 2.55
C ARG A 84 -19.88 -8.61 1.06
N PHE A 85 -20.02 -7.36 0.60
CA PHE A 85 -19.69 -6.97 -0.77
C PHE A 85 -18.22 -6.51 -0.92
N LEU A 86 -17.49 -6.36 0.20
CA LEU A 86 -16.08 -5.96 0.20
C LEU A 86 -15.18 -7.16 -0.13
N THR A 87 -15.14 -7.53 -1.40
CA THR A 87 -14.32 -8.63 -1.93
C THR A 87 -13.42 -8.14 -3.07
N VAL A 88 -12.35 -8.89 -3.34
CA VAL A 88 -11.47 -8.59 -4.47
C VAL A 88 -12.25 -8.72 -5.78
N GLU A 89 -13.07 -9.76 -5.91
CA GLU A 89 -13.87 -10.07 -7.10
C GLU A 89 -14.83 -8.93 -7.45
N GLN A 90 -15.54 -8.38 -6.46
CA GLN A 90 -16.41 -7.20 -6.66
C GLN A 90 -15.60 -5.99 -7.11
N ALA A 91 -14.45 -5.72 -6.46
CA ALA A 91 -13.59 -4.60 -6.85
C ALA A 91 -13.04 -4.74 -8.29
N LEU A 92 -12.71 -5.95 -8.73
CA LEU A 92 -12.28 -6.20 -10.12
C LEU A 92 -13.45 -6.02 -11.10
N ALA A 93 -14.65 -6.48 -10.75
CA ALA A 93 -15.85 -6.30 -11.57
C ALA A 93 -16.24 -4.80 -11.67
N ASP A 94 -16.11 -4.05 -10.57
CA ASP A 94 -16.31 -2.59 -10.55
C ASP A 94 -15.41 -1.89 -11.56
N LEU A 95 -14.12 -2.23 -11.58
CA LEU A 95 -13.15 -1.67 -12.53
C LEU A 95 -13.52 -2.00 -13.97
N ASN A 96 -13.93 -3.24 -14.26
CA ASN A 96 -14.33 -3.64 -15.60
C ASN A 96 -15.59 -2.88 -16.06
N HIS A 97 -16.60 -2.78 -15.19
CA HIS A 97 -17.83 -2.04 -15.50
C HIS A 97 -17.54 -0.55 -15.72
N PHE A 98 -16.71 0.06 -14.87
CA PHE A 98 -16.30 1.44 -15.02
C PHE A 98 -15.59 1.69 -16.36
N ILE A 99 -14.62 0.84 -16.74
CA ILE A 99 -13.89 0.99 -18.01
C ILE A 99 -14.86 0.96 -19.19
N HIS A 100 -15.79 0.00 -19.21
CA HIS A 100 -16.78 -0.08 -20.29
C HIS A 100 -17.68 1.15 -20.34
N ALA A 101 -18.25 1.57 -19.20
CA ALA A 101 -19.15 2.71 -19.15
C ALA A 101 -18.42 4.01 -19.51
N TYR A 102 -17.28 4.29 -18.89
CA TYR A 102 -16.53 5.53 -19.11
C TYR A 102 -15.99 5.63 -20.54
N THR A 103 -15.57 4.51 -21.15
CA THR A 103 -15.17 4.51 -22.58
C THR A 103 -16.31 4.94 -23.51
N THR A 104 -17.58 4.74 -23.13
CA THR A 104 -18.70 5.25 -23.94
C THR A 104 -18.91 6.76 -23.83
N GLU A 105 -18.48 7.36 -22.72
CA GLU A 105 -18.53 8.80 -22.47
C GLU A 105 -17.38 9.54 -23.16
N LEU A 106 -16.26 8.85 -23.40
CA LEU A 106 -15.11 9.42 -24.12
C LEU A 106 -15.41 9.63 -25.61
N THR A 107 -14.92 10.76 -26.15
CA THR A 107 -14.96 11.06 -27.58
C THR A 107 -14.07 10.12 -28.40
N THR A 108 -12.96 9.67 -27.80
CA THR A 108 -11.98 8.75 -28.36
C THR A 108 -12.17 7.34 -27.77
N LYS A 109 -12.64 6.41 -28.61
CA LYS A 109 -13.00 5.04 -28.19
C LYS A 109 -11.87 4.03 -28.40
N GLY A 110 -10.78 4.43 -29.05
CA GLY A 110 -9.62 3.59 -29.34
C GLY A 110 -8.53 3.63 -28.27
N ASN A 111 -8.74 4.36 -27.17
CA ASN A 111 -7.73 4.53 -26.14
C ASN A 111 -7.44 3.21 -25.40
N PRO A 112 -6.16 2.82 -25.31
CA PRO A 112 -5.77 1.69 -24.47
C PRO A 112 -5.84 2.06 -22.99
N TRP A 113 -6.37 1.15 -22.18
CA TRP A 113 -6.37 1.28 -20.72
C TRP A 113 -5.16 0.57 -20.10
N ILE A 114 -4.52 1.18 -19.10
CA ILE A 114 -3.44 0.58 -18.32
C ILE A 114 -3.82 0.62 -16.84
N ALA A 115 -3.84 -0.53 -16.17
CA ALA A 115 -4.07 -0.58 -14.72
C ALA A 115 -2.78 -0.29 -13.96
N VAL A 116 -2.80 0.61 -12.98
CA VAL A 116 -1.62 1.00 -12.21
C VAL A 116 -1.96 1.01 -10.73
N GLY A 117 -1.11 0.43 -9.90
CA GLY A 117 -1.28 0.47 -8.45
C GLY A 117 -0.03 0.09 -7.67
N GLY A 118 0.00 0.56 -6.41
CA GLY A 118 1.01 0.24 -5.40
C GLY A 118 0.43 -0.61 -4.27
N SER A 119 1.20 -1.52 -3.65
CA SER A 119 0.71 -2.32 -2.50
C SER A 119 -0.53 -3.17 -2.86
N TYR A 120 -1.62 -3.14 -2.08
CA TYR A 120 -2.88 -3.82 -2.42
C TYR A 120 -3.45 -3.39 -3.79
N PRO A 121 -3.52 -2.09 -4.14
CA PRO A 121 -3.81 -1.65 -5.51
C PRO A 121 -2.86 -2.21 -6.59
N GLY A 122 -1.60 -2.49 -6.25
CA GLY A 122 -0.68 -3.19 -7.14
C GLY A 122 -1.11 -4.64 -7.38
N ALA A 123 -1.49 -5.34 -6.31
CA ALA A 123 -2.08 -6.67 -6.42
C ALA A 123 -3.38 -6.65 -7.25
N LEU A 124 -4.29 -5.70 -7.00
CA LEU A 124 -5.50 -5.49 -7.80
C LEU A 124 -5.16 -5.24 -9.27
N SER A 125 -4.16 -4.43 -9.59
CA SER A 125 -3.76 -4.16 -10.98
C SER A 125 -3.31 -5.44 -11.71
N ALA A 126 -2.52 -6.28 -11.02
CA ALA A 126 -2.09 -7.58 -11.56
C ALA A 126 -3.27 -8.56 -11.72
N TRP A 127 -4.11 -8.70 -10.69
CA TRP A 127 -5.27 -9.59 -10.72
C TRP A 127 -6.31 -9.14 -11.75
N PHE A 128 -6.51 -7.84 -11.93
CA PHE A 128 -7.41 -7.28 -12.94
C PHE A 128 -6.99 -7.68 -14.35
N ARG A 129 -5.69 -7.62 -14.66
CA ARG A 129 -5.16 -8.05 -15.95
C ARG A 129 -5.40 -9.54 -16.23
N ILE A 130 -5.41 -10.37 -15.17
CA ILE A 130 -5.66 -11.81 -15.29
C ILE A 130 -7.15 -12.09 -15.46
N ALA A 131 -8.00 -11.46 -14.63
CA ALA A 131 -9.45 -11.68 -14.63
C ALA A 131 -10.14 -11.09 -15.88
N TYR A 132 -9.68 -9.92 -16.34
CA TYR A 132 -10.25 -9.18 -17.48
C TYR A 132 -9.16 -8.82 -18.49
N PRO A 133 -8.57 -9.80 -19.21
CA PRO A 133 -7.40 -9.59 -20.06
C PRO A 133 -7.64 -8.66 -21.25
N ASN A 134 -8.91 -8.44 -21.64
CA ASN A 134 -9.30 -7.55 -22.73
C ASN A 134 -9.63 -6.13 -22.26
N ALA A 135 -9.78 -5.89 -20.95
CA ALA A 135 -10.18 -4.58 -20.42
C ALA A 135 -9.02 -3.58 -20.34
N THR A 136 -7.79 -4.08 -20.28
CA THR A 136 -6.55 -3.26 -20.31
C THR A 136 -5.67 -3.73 -21.46
N VAL A 137 -4.56 -3.05 -21.71
CA VAL A 137 -3.45 -3.56 -22.55
C VAL A 137 -2.23 -3.94 -21.71
N ALA A 138 -2.10 -3.36 -20.51
CA ALA A 138 -1.00 -3.61 -19.58
C ALA A 138 -1.42 -3.34 -18.13
N ALA A 139 -0.63 -3.85 -17.19
CA ALA A 139 -0.74 -3.52 -15.77
C ALA A 139 0.63 -3.24 -15.14
N ILE A 140 0.70 -2.21 -14.30
CA ILE A 140 1.86 -1.85 -13.49
C ILE A 140 1.52 -2.15 -12.03
N SER A 141 2.11 -3.23 -11.52
CA SER A 141 1.94 -3.68 -10.13
C SER A 141 3.20 -3.33 -9.32
N SER A 142 3.24 -2.12 -8.78
CA SER A 142 4.36 -1.66 -7.95
C SER A 142 4.24 -2.19 -6.52
N SER A 143 5.26 -2.89 -6.02
CA SER A 143 5.24 -3.52 -4.68
C SER A 143 3.93 -4.28 -4.39
N GLY A 144 3.38 -4.92 -5.42
CA GLY A 144 2.06 -5.55 -5.36
C GLY A 144 2.10 -6.81 -4.51
N VAL A 145 1.30 -6.86 -3.46
CA VAL A 145 1.15 -8.03 -2.57
C VAL A 145 0.28 -9.12 -3.23
N VAL A 146 0.68 -9.57 -4.41
CA VAL A 146 -0.08 -10.51 -5.27
C VAL A 146 -0.30 -11.89 -4.65
N ASN A 147 0.50 -12.24 -3.64
CA ASN A 147 0.36 -13.45 -2.85
C ASN A 147 0.08 -13.07 -1.38
N PRO A 148 -1.19 -13.00 -0.96
CA PRO A 148 -1.55 -12.67 0.41
C PRO A 148 -1.29 -13.88 1.31
N ILE A 149 -0.40 -13.71 2.30
CA ILE A 149 -0.04 -14.75 3.26
C ILE A 149 -0.52 -14.30 4.63
N TYR A 150 -1.36 -15.11 5.28
CA TYR A 150 -1.99 -14.74 6.56
C TYR A 150 -0.96 -14.57 7.69
N ASN A 151 -0.02 -15.52 7.80
CA ASN A 151 1.06 -15.46 8.78
C ASN A 151 2.40 -15.40 8.05
N PHE A 152 2.84 -14.18 7.73
CA PHE A 152 4.01 -13.94 6.88
C PHE A 152 5.24 -13.46 7.66
N HIS A 153 5.85 -14.36 8.42
CA HIS A 153 7.11 -14.10 9.13
C HIS A 153 8.26 -13.68 8.20
N GLY A 154 8.21 -14.06 6.90
CA GLY A 154 9.22 -13.68 5.92
C GLY A 154 9.36 -12.16 5.74
N PHE A 155 8.34 -11.38 6.09
CA PHE A 155 8.46 -9.91 6.14
C PHE A 155 9.44 -9.47 7.23
N ASP A 156 9.29 -9.98 8.45
CA ASP A 156 10.16 -9.66 9.59
C ASP A 156 11.58 -10.20 9.40
N GLU A 157 11.72 -11.38 8.78
CA GLU A 157 13.02 -11.93 8.40
C GLU A 157 13.75 -10.99 7.42
N GLN A 158 13.07 -10.50 6.40
CA GLN A 158 13.64 -9.55 5.45
C GLN A 158 14.04 -8.23 6.11
N VAL A 159 13.27 -7.75 7.10
CA VAL A 159 13.63 -6.58 7.92
C VAL A 159 14.92 -6.85 8.69
N ALA A 160 15.00 -8.00 9.37
CA ALA A 160 16.20 -8.40 10.13
C ALA A 160 17.44 -8.53 9.24
N GLU A 161 17.30 -9.09 8.04
CA GLU A 161 18.38 -9.15 7.05
C GLU A 161 18.83 -7.76 6.60
N SER A 162 17.86 -6.85 6.36
CA SER A 162 18.13 -5.51 5.82
C SER A 162 18.87 -4.60 6.79
N VAL A 163 18.64 -4.76 8.10
CA VAL A 163 19.36 -4.01 9.15
C VAL A 163 20.72 -4.61 9.49
N GLY A 164 20.96 -5.88 9.12
CA GLY A 164 22.18 -6.61 9.44
C GLY A 164 22.20 -7.17 10.87
N ALA A 165 23.08 -8.15 11.10
CA ALA A 165 23.07 -8.98 12.31
C ALA A 165 23.15 -8.18 13.62
N GLU A 166 24.07 -7.21 13.73
CA GLU A 166 24.27 -6.44 14.97
C GLU A 166 23.01 -5.63 15.35
N CYS A 167 22.39 -4.98 14.36
CA CYS A 167 21.18 -4.18 14.59
C CYS A 167 19.96 -5.09 14.83
N ALA A 168 19.87 -6.23 14.13
CA ALA A 168 18.81 -7.22 14.36
C ALA A 168 18.87 -7.80 15.78
N ASP A 169 20.06 -8.10 16.30
CA ASP A 169 20.24 -8.59 17.66
C ASP A 169 19.90 -7.53 18.71
N ALA A 170 20.21 -6.26 18.43
CA ALA A 170 19.79 -5.14 19.27
C ALA A 170 18.25 -5.01 19.33
N LEU A 171 17.56 -5.09 18.18
CA LEU A 171 16.09 -5.08 18.12
C LEU A 171 15.49 -6.22 18.96
N ARG A 172 15.98 -7.45 18.80
CA ARG A 172 15.54 -8.61 19.59
C ARG A 172 15.77 -8.40 21.08
N SER A 173 16.92 -7.86 21.46
CA SER A 173 17.28 -7.59 22.86
C SER A 173 16.35 -6.54 23.49
N ILE A 174 15.99 -5.51 22.73
CA ILE A 174 15.05 -4.48 23.19
C ILE A 174 13.66 -5.06 23.35
N THR A 175 13.14 -5.80 22.36
CA THR A 175 11.85 -6.48 22.46
C THR A 175 11.80 -7.38 23.71
N SER A 176 12.83 -8.20 23.92
CA SER A 176 12.94 -9.07 25.09
C SER A 176 12.98 -8.30 26.42
N ALA A 177 13.63 -7.13 26.45
CA ALA A 177 13.63 -6.26 27.62
C ALA A 177 12.21 -5.73 27.95
N TYR A 178 11.47 -5.26 26.93
CA TYR A 178 10.08 -4.84 27.12
C TYR A 178 9.16 -5.99 27.55
N GLU A 179 9.32 -7.18 26.98
CA GLU A 179 8.62 -8.40 27.40
C GLU A 179 8.87 -8.71 28.89
N GLY A 180 10.13 -8.67 29.34
CA GLY A 180 10.49 -8.91 30.73
C GLY A 180 9.88 -7.90 31.69
N GLU A 181 9.86 -6.63 31.32
CA GLU A 181 9.26 -5.56 32.14
C GLU A 181 7.74 -5.67 32.23
N ILE A 182 7.07 -5.96 31.11
CA ILE A 182 5.62 -6.19 31.07
C ILE A 182 5.26 -7.43 31.91
N ALA A 183 5.97 -8.54 31.74
CA ALA A 183 5.76 -9.76 32.53
C ALA A 183 5.98 -9.55 34.03
N ALA A 184 6.87 -8.63 34.40
CA ALA A 184 7.13 -8.27 35.79
C ALA A 184 6.14 -7.21 36.36
N GLY A 185 5.04 -6.94 35.65
CA GLY A 185 3.98 -6.03 36.09
C GLY A 185 4.30 -4.54 35.91
N ARG A 186 5.36 -4.19 35.15
CA ARG A 186 5.79 -2.81 34.89
C ARG A 186 5.35 -2.27 33.52
N GLY A 187 4.35 -2.91 32.90
CA GLY A 187 3.89 -2.59 31.55
C GLY A 187 3.46 -1.12 31.38
N HIS A 188 2.70 -0.56 32.33
CA HIS A 188 2.27 0.84 32.25
C HIS A 188 3.47 1.81 32.23
N GLN A 189 4.50 1.53 33.02
CA GLN A 189 5.71 2.36 33.13
C GLN A 189 6.53 2.31 31.84
N VAL A 190 6.79 1.11 31.30
CA VAL A 190 7.62 0.99 30.09
C VAL A 190 6.88 1.46 28.84
N LYS A 191 5.56 1.24 28.74
CA LYS A 191 4.76 1.82 27.64
C LYS A 191 4.72 3.35 27.70
N ALA A 192 4.80 3.94 28.89
CA ALA A 192 4.83 5.40 29.05
C ALA A 192 6.07 6.05 28.44
N LEU A 193 7.17 5.32 28.31
CA LEU A 193 8.39 5.80 27.66
C LEU A 193 8.17 6.10 26.17
N LEU A 194 7.19 5.43 25.55
CA LEU A 194 6.79 5.61 24.15
C LEU A 194 5.43 6.32 24.01
N GLY A 195 4.83 6.81 25.09
CA GLY A 195 3.49 7.41 25.07
C GLY A 195 2.38 6.41 24.68
N ALA A 196 2.61 5.11 24.88
CA ALA A 196 1.78 4.01 24.38
C ALA A 196 0.96 3.29 25.47
N GLN A 197 0.70 3.95 26.62
CA GLN A 197 0.04 3.32 27.78
C GLN A 197 -1.37 2.82 27.49
N ALA A 198 -2.04 3.42 26.49
CA ALA A 198 -3.38 3.04 26.07
C ALA A 198 -3.42 1.74 25.25
N LEU A 199 -2.29 1.28 24.71
CA LEU A 199 -2.23 0.08 23.89
C LEU A 199 -2.31 -1.18 24.76
N SER A 200 -3.03 -2.19 24.26
CA SER A 200 -2.92 -3.55 24.80
C SER A 200 -1.50 -4.09 24.62
N ASP A 201 -1.13 -5.17 25.31
CA ASP A 201 0.22 -5.75 25.14
C ASP A 201 0.48 -6.22 23.69
N PRO A 202 -0.45 -6.94 23.03
CA PRO A 202 -0.28 -7.29 21.61
C PRO A 202 -0.11 -6.08 20.69
N ASP A 203 -0.93 -5.04 20.87
CA ASP A 203 -0.88 -3.84 20.01
C ASP A 203 0.43 -3.07 20.24
N PHE A 204 0.91 -3.03 21.49
CA PHE A 204 2.19 -2.40 21.81
C PHE A 204 3.36 -3.10 21.11
N PHE A 205 3.42 -4.44 21.16
CA PHE A 205 4.49 -5.18 20.50
C PHE A 205 4.39 -5.13 18.97
N TYR A 206 3.17 -5.14 18.42
CA TYR A 206 2.96 -4.90 17.01
C TYR A 206 3.55 -3.53 16.59
N MET A 207 3.23 -2.46 17.34
CA MET A 207 3.76 -1.11 17.06
C MET A 207 5.27 -1.01 17.24
N LEU A 208 5.84 -1.69 18.25
CA LEU A 208 7.28 -1.72 18.47
C LEU A 208 8.02 -2.36 17.29
N ALA A 209 7.52 -3.48 16.78
CA ALA A 209 8.08 -4.15 15.60
C ALA A 209 7.86 -3.33 14.32
N ASP A 210 6.66 -2.80 14.13
CA ASP A 210 6.28 -2.03 12.93
C ASP A 210 7.10 -0.73 12.80
N ALA A 211 7.38 -0.04 13.91
CA ALA A 211 8.24 1.15 13.90
C ALA A 211 9.65 0.84 13.34
N ALA A 212 10.23 -0.30 13.72
CA ALA A 212 11.52 -0.74 13.19
C ALA A 212 11.42 -1.11 11.69
N ALA A 213 10.36 -1.82 11.30
CA ALA A 213 10.10 -2.19 9.91
C ALA A 213 9.92 -0.96 9.00
N MET A 214 9.19 0.06 9.46
CA MET A 214 8.99 1.31 8.72
C MET A 214 10.30 2.04 8.45
N ALA A 215 11.23 2.06 9.40
CA ALA A 215 12.54 2.68 9.20
C ALA A 215 13.33 1.98 8.08
N VAL A 216 13.21 0.65 7.98
CA VAL A 216 13.82 -0.10 6.87
C VAL A 216 13.10 0.19 5.55
N GLN A 217 11.77 0.11 5.56
CA GLN A 217 10.93 0.26 4.37
C GLN A 217 11.15 1.60 3.65
N TYR A 218 11.31 2.68 4.41
CA TYR A 218 11.47 4.04 3.87
C TYR A 218 12.91 4.53 3.88
N GLY A 219 13.89 3.63 3.95
CA GLY A 219 15.31 3.96 3.74
C GLY A 219 15.93 4.80 4.86
N THR A 220 15.40 4.73 6.07
CA THR A 220 15.89 5.46 7.25
C THR A 220 16.50 4.56 8.32
N LYS A 221 16.85 3.31 7.96
CA LYS A 221 17.42 2.31 8.90
C LYS A 221 18.63 2.81 9.68
N ASP A 222 19.46 3.69 9.13
CA ASP A 222 20.63 4.22 9.83
C ASP A 222 20.24 5.15 11.00
N LYS A 223 19.10 5.84 10.87
CA LYS A 223 18.54 6.66 11.95
C LYS A 223 18.01 5.82 13.11
N LEU A 224 17.65 4.56 12.84
CA LEU A 224 17.26 3.57 13.86
C LEU A 224 18.50 2.86 14.43
N CYS A 225 19.29 2.21 13.58
CA CYS A 225 20.38 1.34 13.97
C CYS A 225 21.55 2.09 14.63
N GLY A 226 21.92 3.28 14.14
CA GLY A 226 23.07 4.02 14.67
C GLY A 226 22.94 4.34 16.16
N PRO A 227 21.89 5.08 16.57
CA PRO A 227 21.66 5.39 17.99
C PRO A 227 21.47 4.14 18.85
N MET A 228 20.74 3.16 18.34
CA MET A 228 20.46 1.91 19.05
C MET A 228 21.74 1.12 19.36
N LEU A 229 22.61 0.93 18.37
CA LEU A 229 23.89 0.23 18.57
C LEU A 229 24.82 1.00 19.51
N ALA A 230 24.83 2.32 19.45
CA ALA A 230 25.59 3.15 20.38
C ALA A 230 25.11 2.97 21.83
N ALA A 231 23.79 2.90 22.04
CA ALA A 231 23.21 2.68 23.36
C ALA A 231 23.51 1.28 23.92
N VAL A 232 23.41 0.24 23.08
CA VAL A 232 23.80 -1.13 23.45
C VAL A 232 25.27 -1.16 23.89
N LYS A 233 26.18 -0.52 23.13
CA LYS A 233 27.62 -0.43 23.46
C LYS A 233 27.89 0.35 24.75
N ALA A 234 27.06 1.35 25.06
CA ALA A 234 27.16 2.15 26.28
C ALA A 234 26.45 1.50 27.49
N ASN A 235 25.90 0.29 27.35
CA ASN A 235 25.16 -0.44 28.38
C ASN A 235 24.01 0.39 28.98
N VAL A 236 23.35 1.20 28.14
CA VAL A 236 22.16 1.98 28.51
C VAL A 236 20.97 1.02 28.63
N SER A 237 20.05 1.32 29.56
CA SER A 237 18.80 0.54 29.67
C SER A 237 18.08 0.49 28.33
N LEU A 238 17.85 -0.73 27.84
CA LEU A 238 17.23 -0.96 26.54
C LEU A 238 15.76 -0.52 26.48
N THR A 239 15.09 -0.44 27.63
CA THR A 239 13.72 0.09 27.71
C THR A 239 13.67 1.61 27.71
N HIS A 240 14.76 2.31 28.01
CA HIS A 240 14.82 3.78 27.92
C HIS A 240 15.18 4.28 26.52
N LEU A 241 15.37 3.37 25.56
CA LEU A 241 15.55 3.73 24.16
C LEU A 241 14.18 4.02 23.55
N ALA A 242 13.84 5.30 23.47
CA ALA A 242 12.79 5.79 22.60
C ALA A 242 13.42 6.10 21.23
N PHE A 243 12.94 5.45 20.19
CA PHE A 243 13.34 5.65 18.79
C PHE A 243 12.13 6.03 17.94
#